data_AF-A0A803N145-F1
#
_entry.id   AF-A0A803N145-F1
#
_cell.length_a   1.000
_cell.length_b   1.000
_cell.length_c   1.000
_cell.angle_alpha   90.00
_cell.angle_beta   90.00
_cell.angle_gamma   90.00
#
_symmetry.space_group_name_H-M   'P 1'
#
loop_
_entity.id
_entity.type
_entity.pdbx_description
1 polymer ?
#
loop_
_entity_poly.entity_id
_entity_poly.type
_entity_poly.pdbx_seq_one_letter_code
_entity_poly.pdbx_strand_id
1 'polypeptide(L)'
;MEITAEDNWKTPILKYLKDGVLPSDPLKARKIRYKESRYTILHNVLYKVSSTGLLQRCLVGDERWEMLQEHHDGECGSHAGARGLATKLLRIGYFWPT
;
A
#
# COMPACT_ATOMS: atom_id res chain seq x y z
N MET A 1 18.91 3.80 0.49
CA MET A 1 18.69 5.05 1.24
C MET A 1 17.74 4.74 2.38
N GLU A 2 17.97 5.32 3.55
CA GLU A 2 17.23 5.02 4.77
C GLU A 2 15.82 5.63 4.68
N ILE A 3 14.80 4.77 4.53
CA ILE A 3 13.40 5.22 4.44
C ILE A 3 13.00 5.82 5.78
N THR A 4 12.79 7.14 5.81
CA THR A 4 12.40 7.87 7.02
C THR A 4 10.95 7.57 7.39
N ALA A 5 10.62 7.68 8.67
CA ALA A 5 9.31 7.34 9.23
C ALA A 5 8.11 8.12 8.63
N GLU A 6 8.37 9.18 7.86
CA GLU A 6 7.36 9.97 7.15
C GLU A 6 6.90 9.31 5.83
N ASP A 7 7.73 8.46 5.21
CA ASP A 7 7.42 7.74 3.95
C ASP A 7 6.59 6.46 4.15
N ASN A 8 6.33 6.06 5.40
CA ASN A 8 5.71 4.78 5.71
C ASN A 8 4.27 4.92 6.23
N TRP A 9 3.38 5.43 5.37
CA TRP A 9 1.92 5.52 5.59
C TRP A 9 1.27 4.22 6.10
N LYS A 10 1.91 3.06 5.81
CA LYS A 10 1.51 1.72 6.25
C LYS A 10 1.73 1.52 7.75
N THR A 11 2.77 2.12 8.34
CA THR A 11 3.14 1.90 9.74
C THR A 11 2.07 2.31 10.74
N PRO A 12 1.47 3.52 10.66
CA PRO A 12 0.42 3.90 11.60
C PRO A 12 -0.82 2.99 11.52
N ILE A 13 -1.17 2.51 10.31
CA ILE A 13 -2.29 1.59 10.11
C ILE A 13 -1.94 0.21 10.70
N LEU A 14 -0.73 -0.29 10.43
CA LEU A 14 -0.27 -1.57 10.94
C LEU A 14 -0.22 -1.59 12.48
N LYS A 15 0.36 -0.56 13.10
CA LYS A 15 0.41 -0.44 14.57
C LYS A 15 -0.98 -0.40 15.18
N TYR A 16 -1.89 0.36 14.57
CA TYR A 16 -3.25 0.44 15.06
C TYR A 16 -3.99 -0.91 14.95
N LEU A 17 -3.85 -1.61 13.83
CA LEU A 17 -4.49 -2.93 13.63
C LEU A 17 -3.88 -4.04 14.50
N LYS A 18 -2.58 -3.97 14.83
CA LYS A 18 -1.92 -4.96 15.72
C LYS A 18 -2.12 -4.66 17.19
N ASP A 19 -1.87 -3.42 17.58
CA ASP A 19 -1.66 -3.02 18.97
C ASP A 19 -2.77 -2.10 19.50
N GLY A 20 -3.72 -1.67 18.65
CA GLY A 20 -4.77 -0.72 19.01
C GLY A 20 -4.26 0.72 19.22
N VAL A 21 -3.00 1.00 18.92
CA VAL A 21 -2.36 2.30 19.19
C VAL A 21 -2.69 3.31 18.10
N LEU A 22 -3.26 4.45 18.50
CA LEU A 22 -3.50 5.61 17.64
C LEU A 22 -2.47 6.72 17.89
N PRO A 23 -2.15 7.55 16.87
CA PRO A 23 -1.37 8.77 17.07
C PRO A 23 -2.07 9.75 18.02
N SER A 24 -1.29 10.51 18.79
CA SER A 24 -1.82 11.56 19.68
C SER A 24 -2.52 12.70 18.94
N ASP A 25 -2.15 12.93 17.67
CA ASP A 25 -2.80 13.89 16.79
C ASP A 25 -4.22 13.40 16.43
N PRO A 26 -5.29 14.11 16.86
CA PRO A 26 -6.67 13.70 16.62
C PRO A 26 -7.03 13.60 15.14
N LEU A 27 -6.42 14.42 14.27
CA LEU A 27 -6.67 14.36 12.83
C LEU A 27 -6.05 13.12 12.21
N LYS A 28 -4.83 12.74 12.62
CA LYS A 28 -4.18 11.51 12.17
C LYS A 28 -4.93 10.28 12.70
N ALA A 29 -5.33 10.29 13.97
CA ALA A 29 -6.13 9.22 14.57
C ALA A 29 -7.47 9.02 13.83
N ARG A 30 -8.20 10.10 13.56
CA ARG A 30 -9.46 10.07 12.79
C ARG A 30 -9.26 9.48 11.39
N LYS A 31 -8.19 9.87 10.69
CA LYS A 31 -7.86 9.35 9.36
C LYS A 31 -7.61 7.84 9.37
N ILE A 32 -6.94 7.32 10.41
CA ILE A 32 -6.67 5.89 10.55
C ILE A 32 -7.97 5.13 10.79
N ARG A 33 -8.77 5.52 11.79
CA ARG A 33 -10.06 4.86 12.07
C ARG A 33 -10.99 4.86 10.86
N TYR A 34 -11.07 5.97 10.13
CA TYR A 34 -11.91 6.04 8.93
C TYR A 34 -11.53 5.01 7.85
N LYS A 35 -10.25 4.64 7.79
CA LYS A 35 -9.70 3.77 6.76
C LYS A 35 -9.51 2.33 7.23
N GLU A 36 -9.54 2.06 8.53
CA GLU A 36 -9.15 0.78 9.15
C GLU A 36 -9.88 -0.41 8.53
N SER A 37 -11.19 -0.28 8.29
CA SER A 37 -12.05 -1.34 7.76
C SER A 37 -11.68 -1.80 6.35
N ARG A 38 -10.86 -1.01 5.64
CA ARG A 38 -10.35 -1.33 4.30
C ARG A 38 -9.03 -2.06 4.34
N TYR A 39 -8.46 -2.35 5.51
CA TYR A 39 -7.18 -3.00 5.65
C TYR A 39 -7.28 -4.23 6.55
N THR A 40 -6.40 -5.20 6.30
CA THR A 40 -6.24 -6.41 7.12
C THR A 40 -4.77 -6.80 7.19
N ILE A 41 -4.42 -7.61 8.18
CA ILE A 41 -3.07 -8.16 8.35
C ILE A 41 -3.12 -9.65 8.09
N LEU A 42 -2.28 -10.12 7.18
CA LEU A 42 -2.06 -11.54 6.92
C LEU A 42 -0.55 -11.80 6.98
N HIS A 43 -0.13 -12.74 7.83
CA HIS A 43 1.29 -13.07 8.05
C HIS A 43 2.20 -11.84 8.24
N ASN A 44 1.78 -10.91 9.11
CA ASN A 44 2.47 -9.63 9.38
C ASN A 44 2.56 -8.64 8.22
N VAL A 45 1.94 -8.92 7.08
CA VAL A 45 1.88 -8.03 5.92
C VAL A 45 0.54 -7.30 5.89
N LEU A 46 0.57 -5.99 5.67
CA LEU A 46 -0.65 -5.19 5.49
C LEU A 46 -1.22 -5.41 4.08
N TYR A 47 -2.49 -5.73 4.02
CA TYR A 47 -3.28 -5.81 2.79
C TYR A 47 -4.39 -4.78 2.83
N LYS A 48 -4.70 -4.21 1.67
CA LYS A 48 -5.90 -3.43 1.44
C LYS A 48 -6.96 -4.33 0.81
N VAL A 49 -8.18 -4.28 1.33
CA VAL A 49 -9.35 -4.91 0.72
C VAL A 49 -9.89 -3.98 -0.38
N SER A 50 -9.99 -4.50 -1.61
CA SER A 50 -10.62 -3.77 -2.72
C SER A 50 -12.14 -3.73 -2.55
N SER A 51 -12.83 -2.91 -3.35
CA SER A 51 -14.30 -2.93 -3.42
C SER A 51 -14.86 -4.27 -3.93
N THR A 52 -14.02 -5.08 -4.60
CA THR A 52 -14.36 -6.43 -5.09
C THR A 52 -13.94 -7.54 -4.11
N GLY A 53 -13.41 -7.19 -2.93
CA GLY A 53 -12.92 -8.16 -1.94
C GLY A 53 -11.52 -8.71 -2.23
N LEU A 54 -10.85 -8.26 -3.29
CA LEU A 54 -9.47 -8.66 -3.59
C LEU A 54 -8.52 -8.10 -2.54
N LEU A 55 -7.63 -8.95 -2.01
CA LEU A 55 -6.55 -8.53 -1.12
C LEU A 55 -5.38 -7.98 -1.94
N GLN A 56 -5.01 -6.74 -1.67
CA GLN A 56 -3.92 -6.04 -2.36
C GLN A 56 -2.79 -5.78 -1.36
N ARG A 57 -1.62 -6.38 -1.55
CA ARG A 57 -0.44 -6.19 -0.70
C ARG A 57 -0.01 -4.73 -0.74
N CYS A 58 0.10 -4.11 0.44
CA CYS A 58 0.53 -2.73 0.58
C CYS A 58 2.06 -2.62 0.47
N LEU A 59 2.53 -1.92 -0.57
CA LEU A 59 3.95 -1.65 -0.84
C LEU A 59 4.36 -0.27 -0.29
N VAL A 60 5.63 -0.13 0.09
CA VAL A 60 6.24 1.12 0.57
C VAL A 60 7.66 1.27 0.03
N GLY A 61 8.11 2.51 -0.15
CA GLY A 61 9.48 2.82 -0.55
C GLY A 61 9.97 2.01 -1.76
N ASP A 62 11.13 1.38 -1.62
CA ASP A 62 11.81 0.65 -2.69
C ASP A 62 11.00 -0.55 -3.21
N GLU A 63 10.21 -1.24 -2.38
CA GLU A 63 9.35 -2.36 -2.83
C GLU A 63 8.37 -1.91 -3.93
N ARG A 64 7.90 -0.66 -3.88
CA ARG A 64 7.01 -0.10 -4.90
C ARG A 64 7.75 0.10 -6.22
N TRP A 65 9.00 0.55 -6.17
CA TRP A 65 9.84 0.83 -7.34
C TRP A 65 10.31 -0.45 -8.01
N GLU A 66 10.74 -1.43 -7.23
CA GLU A 66 11.10 -2.75 -7.73
C GLU A 66 9.93 -3.38 -8.50
N MET A 67 8.72 -3.36 -7.92
CA MET A 67 7.54 -3.93 -8.58
C MET A 67 7.13 -3.18 -9.84
N LEU A 68 7.34 -1.87 -9.89
CA LEU A 68 7.13 -1.10 -11.12
C LEU A 68 8.17 -1.45 -12.18
N GLN A 69 9.46 -1.52 -11.82
CA GLN A 69 10.53 -1.83 -12.77
C GLN A 69 10.39 -3.25 -13.34
N GLU A 70 10.19 -4.26 -12.48
CA GLU A 70 10.02 -5.66 -12.90
C GLU A 70 8.90 -5.81 -13.96
N HIS A 71 7.77 -5.14 -13.73
CA HIS A 71 6.61 -5.24 -14.61
C HIS A 71 6.68 -4.29 -15.81
N HIS A 72 7.51 -3.24 -15.75
CA HIS A 72 7.80 -2.39 -16.90
C HIS A 72 8.72 -3.11 -17.89
N ASP A 73 9.79 -3.73 -17.39
CA ASP A 73 10.84 -4.32 -18.22
C ASP A 73 10.40 -5.66 -18.84
N GLY A 74 9.48 -6.38 -18.20
CA GLY A 74 8.82 -7.56 -18.77
C GLY A 74 7.79 -7.26 -19.88
N GLU A 75 7.40 -5.99 -20.05
CA GLU A 75 6.33 -5.55 -20.97
C GLU A 75 6.90 -4.80 -22.19
N CYS A 76 8.05 -5.26 -22.70
CA CYS A 76 8.72 -4.70 -23.86
C CYS A 76 7.82 -4.76 -25.12
N GLY A 77 6.91 -3.79 -25.26
CA GLY A 77 5.94 -3.70 -26.35
C GLY A 77 4.61 -3.02 -26.01
N SER A 78 4.22 -2.91 -24.72
CA SER A 78 3.03 -2.13 -24.36
C SER A 78 3.45 -0.72 -23.96
N HIS A 79 3.03 0.29 -24.73
CA HIS A 79 3.21 1.72 -24.38
C HIS A 79 2.33 2.12 -23.16
N ALA A 80 2.20 1.24 -22.16
CA ALA A 80 1.50 1.51 -20.93
C ALA A 80 2.34 2.48 -20.11
N GLY A 81 2.03 3.78 -20.21
CA GLY A 81 2.62 4.79 -19.31
C GLY A 81 2.36 4.43 -17.84
N ALA A 82 3.05 5.10 -16.91
CA ALA A 82 3.06 4.78 -15.48
C ALA A 82 1.67 4.53 -14.85
N ARG A 83 0.62 5.22 -15.34
CA ARG A 83 -0.77 5.03 -14.91
C ARG A 83 -1.34 3.65 -15.29
N GLY A 84 -1.05 3.17 -16.49
CA GLY A 84 -1.48 1.85 -16.97
C GLY A 84 -0.83 0.75 -16.15
N LEU A 85 0.48 0.88 -15.91
CA LEU A 85 1.23 -0.05 -15.08
C LEU A 85 0.72 -0.10 -13.63
N ALA A 86 0.52 1.06 -12.99
CA ALA A 86 -0.06 1.10 -11.64
C ALA A 86 -1.47 0.47 -11.58
N THR A 87 -2.30 0.68 -12.62
CA THR A 87 -3.63 0.06 -12.72
C THR A 87 -3.53 -1.46 -12.85
N LYS A 88 -2.55 -1.98 -13.61
CA LYS A 88 -2.29 -3.41 -13.73
C LYS A 88 -1.85 -4.00 -12.39
N LEU A 89 -0.89 -3.36 -11.72
CA LEU A 89 -0.40 -3.78 -10.40
C LEU A 89 -1.52 -3.82 -9.35
N LEU A 90 -2.43 -2.85 -9.38
CA LEU A 90 -3.66 -2.87 -8.56
C LEU A 90 -4.54 -4.09 -8.83
N ARG A 91 -4.70 -4.50 -10.09
CA ARG A 91 -5.53 -5.65 -10.48
C ARG A 91 -4.91 -6.99 -10.10
N ILE A 92 -3.58 -7.09 -10.09
CA ILE A 92 -2.88 -8.32 -9.71
C ILE A 92 -2.56 -8.42 -8.22
N GLY A 93 -2.98 -7.43 -7.42
CA GLY A 93 -2.92 -7.53 -5.96
C GLY A 93 -1.83 -6.70 -5.29
N TYR A 94 -1.38 -5.60 -5.87
CA TYR A 94 -0.46 -4.65 -5.22
C TYR A 94 -1.09 -3.27 -5.05
N PHE A 95 -0.83 -2.61 -3.93
CA PHE A 95 -1.41 -1.31 -3.63
C PHE A 95 -0.39 -0.38 -2.96
N TRP A 96 -0.45 0.90 -3.34
CA TRP A 96 0.14 2.01 -2.59
C TRP A 96 -0.70 3.26 -2.86
N PRO A 97 -0.84 4.19 -1.89
CA PRO A 97 -1.39 5.51 -2.14
C PRO A 97 -0.46 6.29 -3.05
N THR A 98 -1.04 6.97 -4.05
CA THR A 98 -0.37 7.98 -4.87
C THR A 98 -0.32 9.32 -4.17
#